data_AF-A0A1H3CZ30-F1
#
_entry.id   AF-A0A1H3CZ30-F1
#
_cell.length_a   1.000
_cell.length_b   1.000
_cell.length_c   1.000
_cell.angle_alpha   90.00
_cell.angle_beta   90.00
_cell.angle_gamma   90.00
#
_symmetry.space_group_name_H-M   'P 1'
#
loop_
_entity.id
_entity.type
_entity.pdbx_description
1 polymer ?
#
loop_
_entity_poly.entity_id
_entity_poly.type
_entity_poly.pdbx_seq_one_letter_code
_entity_poly.pdbx_strand_id
1 'polypeptide(L)'
;MSPVGWPSNGGADGRCRRLDAGVLKPWWNPNSVRALLLDLIEAELTRRRPGVQPDVAQRCVRNLECDDFDSLALDSLEWLDLATTVAVQFQLHETGHDAALIPSRQLSAWIESILESRAAHDQALGFFTSGSTGQPKLCVHQTAHLEQEIGFFATLLGDRRRILRAVPSHHIYGCLFAFMLPAQLGIPVLDIRTNLPGAILRQARPGDLVLGHPAFFDLATRAALTMQPDVVALTSTSPCPPLLWQRLAERGCTRLIEIYGSSETAGIGWREAADAPFALLPYWSRAADAPDALQRQPTVGVPQRVALPDAVAWCDERQLRVLKRHDGAVQIGGFKVYPERVQACIAQHPEVAAAQVRPYEIGADQRLKAFVVPSALCVDHTGLPARLNAWLADHLAPAERPKSITLGSSLPQSALGKAADWE
;
A
#
# COMPACT_ATOMS: atom_id res chain seq x y z
N MET A 1 -49.75 -54.35 32.13
CA MET A 1 -48.37 -53.83 32.14
C MET A 1 -48.45 -52.31 32.21
N SER A 2 -48.16 -51.75 33.38
CA SER A 2 -47.68 -50.37 33.61
C SER A 2 -46.32 -50.50 34.29
N PRO A 3 -45.50 -49.46 34.54
CA PRO A 3 -45.34 -48.10 34.00
C PRO A 3 -43.91 -47.94 33.38
N VAL A 4 -43.36 -46.76 33.02
CA VAL A 4 -42.51 -45.85 33.85
C VAL A 4 -42.29 -44.55 33.03
N GLY A 5 -42.24 -43.39 33.70
CA GLY A 5 -42.00 -42.09 33.07
C GLY A 5 -40.85 -41.25 33.65
N TRP A 6 -40.69 -40.06 33.05
CA TRP A 6 -40.02 -38.81 33.49
C TRP A 6 -38.48 -38.76 33.58
N PRO A 7 -37.80 -37.58 33.46
CA PRO A 7 -38.34 -36.21 33.51
C PRO A 7 -37.89 -35.21 32.42
N SER A 8 -38.64 -34.11 32.37
CA SER A 8 -38.29 -32.78 31.89
C SER A 8 -37.10 -32.17 32.64
N ASN A 9 -36.17 -31.53 31.92
CA ASN A 9 -35.30 -30.48 32.48
C ASN A 9 -35.36 -29.25 31.56
N GLY A 10 -35.85 -28.14 32.10
CA GLY A 10 -35.69 -26.83 31.51
C GLY A 10 -34.29 -26.27 31.82
N GLY A 11 -33.84 -25.33 30.99
CA GLY A 11 -32.66 -24.53 31.30
C GLY A 11 -32.04 -23.88 30.06
N ALA A 12 -32.04 -22.55 30.08
CA ALA A 12 -31.25 -21.64 29.24
C ALA A 12 -31.65 -21.50 27.76
N ASP A 13 -32.74 -20.73 27.59
CA ASP A 13 -32.88 -19.62 26.65
C ASP A 13 -31.55 -19.05 26.09
N GLY A 14 -30.97 -19.76 25.12
CA GLY A 14 -29.91 -19.25 24.25
C GLY A 14 -30.54 -18.38 23.18
N ARG A 15 -31.00 -17.18 23.57
CA ARG A 15 -31.36 -16.11 22.65
C ARG A 15 -30.18 -15.91 21.71
N CYS A 16 -30.28 -16.47 20.51
CA CYS A 16 -29.64 -15.95 19.32
C CYS A 16 -30.12 -14.50 19.22
N ARG A 17 -29.34 -13.58 19.81
CA ARG A 17 -29.56 -12.15 19.67
C ARG A 17 -29.41 -11.91 18.17
N ARG A 18 -30.55 -11.79 17.48
CA ARG A 18 -30.57 -11.01 16.25
C ARG A 18 -30.08 -9.64 16.66
N LEU A 19 -28.81 -9.39 16.38
CA LEU A 19 -28.24 -8.06 16.41
C LEU A 19 -29.19 -7.20 15.57
N ASP A 20 -29.62 -6.07 16.11
CA ASP A 20 -30.18 -5.00 15.28
C ASP A 20 -29.04 -4.57 14.36
N ALA A 21 -28.98 -5.23 13.20
CA ALA A 21 -27.91 -5.08 12.24
C ALA A 21 -28.00 -3.68 11.65
N GLY A 22 -27.16 -2.77 12.15
CA GLY A 22 -26.75 -1.62 11.35
C GLY A 22 -26.35 -2.15 9.97
N VAL A 23 -26.92 -1.56 8.92
CA VAL A 23 -26.66 -2.01 7.54
C VAL A 23 -25.17 -1.85 7.28
N LEU A 24 -24.45 -2.97 7.22
CA LEU A 24 -23.04 -2.99 6.85
C LEU A 24 -22.87 -2.26 5.51
N LYS A 25 -21.84 -1.40 5.44
CA LYS A 25 -21.49 -0.76 4.18
C LYS A 25 -21.09 -1.82 3.15
N PRO A 26 -21.25 -1.55 1.84
CA PRO A 26 -21.12 -2.58 0.80
C PRO A 26 -19.79 -3.35 0.80
N TRP A 27 -18.69 -2.69 1.19
CA TRP A 27 -17.35 -3.31 1.26
C TRP A 27 -17.15 -4.23 2.49
N TRP A 28 -18.00 -4.13 3.50
CA TRP A 28 -18.00 -5.04 4.66
C TRP A 28 -18.77 -6.32 4.35
N ASN A 29 -18.26 -7.09 3.40
CA ASN A 29 -18.75 -8.43 3.09
C ASN A 29 -17.63 -9.47 3.23
N PRO A 30 -17.95 -10.76 3.48
CA PRO A 30 -16.94 -11.78 3.74
C PRO A 30 -15.85 -11.89 2.67
N ASN A 31 -16.22 -11.80 1.39
CA ASN A 31 -15.26 -11.93 0.29
C ASN A 31 -14.28 -10.76 0.22
N SER A 32 -14.78 -9.54 0.43
CA SER A 32 -13.96 -8.32 0.36
C SER A 32 -13.03 -8.22 1.56
N VAL A 33 -13.53 -8.53 2.77
CA VAL A 33 -12.71 -8.59 3.99
C VAL A 33 -11.66 -9.69 3.89
N ARG A 34 -12.01 -10.87 3.35
CA ARG A 34 -11.04 -11.94 3.09
C ARG A 34 -9.91 -11.48 2.18
N ALA A 35 -10.22 -10.85 1.04
CA ALA A 35 -9.20 -10.38 0.10
C ALA A 35 -8.27 -9.32 0.73
N LEU A 36 -8.82 -8.39 1.50
CA LEU A 36 -8.07 -7.37 2.23
C LEU A 36 -7.16 -7.99 3.30
N LEU A 37 -7.68 -8.94 4.07
CA LEU A 37 -6.96 -9.61 5.14
C LEU A 37 -5.83 -10.49 4.61
N LEU A 38 -6.05 -11.22 3.52
CA LEU A 38 -5.00 -11.99 2.84
C LEU A 38 -3.87 -11.08 2.34
N ASP A 39 -4.19 -9.92 1.75
CA ASP A 39 -3.17 -8.96 1.32
C ASP A 39 -2.35 -8.40 2.50
N LEU A 40 -3.00 -8.20 3.66
CA LEU A 40 -2.32 -7.74 4.88
C LEU A 40 -1.41 -8.82 5.46
N ILE A 41 -1.88 -10.06 5.55
CA ILE A 41 -1.09 -11.21 6.02
C ILE A 41 0.14 -11.40 5.11
N GLU A 42 -0.04 -11.33 3.78
CA GLU A 42 1.06 -11.43 2.81
C GLU A 42 2.16 -10.38 3.07
N ALA A 43 1.76 -9.13 3.32
CA ALA A 43 2.68 -8.05 3.62
C ALA A 43 3.40 -8.26 4.96
N GLU A 44 2.70 -8.69 6.00
CA GLU A 44 3.31 -8.90 7.31
C GLU A 44 4.31 -10.07 7.30
N LEU A 45 3.98 -11.18 6.63
CA LEU A 45 4.92 -12.29 6.42
C LEU A 45 6.17 -11.86 5.67
N THR A 46 6.00 -11.10 4.58
CA THR A 46 7.12 -10.60 3.76
C THR A 46 8.02 -9.65 4.55
N ARG A 47 7.45 -8.84 5.43
CA ARG A 47 8.18 -7.89 6.28
C ARG A 47 8.98 -8.59 7.38
N ARG A 48 8.42 -9.64 7.98
CA ARG A 48 8.96 -10.32 9.17
C ARG A 48 9.98 -11.40 8.86
N ARG A 49 9.97 -11.95 7.64
CA ARG A 49 10.88 -13.00 7.22
C ARG A 49 11.86 -12.50 6.15
N PRO A 50 12.85 -11.67 6.51
CA PRO A 50 13.90 -11.23 5.60
C PRO A 50 14.52 -12.43 4.86
N GLY A 51 14.48 -12.41 3.53
CA GLY A 51 15.02 -13.49 2.70
C GLY A 51 13.99 -14.51 2.19
N VAL A 52 12.78 -14.55 2.75
CA VAL A 52 11.66 -15.27 2.12
C VAL A 52 11.27 -14.50 0.86
N GLN A 53 11.39 -15.16 -0.30
CA GLN A 53 10.99 -14.51 -1.54
C GLN A 53 9.48 -14.24 -1.54
N PRO A 54 9.01 -13.11 -2.10
CA PRO A 54 7.59 -12.77 -2.13
C PRO A 54 6.69 -13.85 -2.72
N ASP A 55 7.20 -14.68 -3.63
CA ASP A 55 6.48 -15.82 -4.22
C ASP A 55 6.18 -16.94 -3.21
N VAL A 56 7.03 -17.13 -2.19
CA VAL A 56 6.81 -18.08 -1.09
C VAL A 56 5.72 -17.56 -0.15
N ALA A 57 5.77 -16.28 0.23
CA ALA A 57 4.71 -15.65 1.03
C ALA A 57 3.36 -15.68 0.28
N GLN A 58 3.36 -15.37 -1.01
CA GLN A 58 2.18 -15.48 -1.88
C GLN A 58 1.64 -16.90 -1.98
N ARG A 59 2.50 -17.93 -2.06
CA ARG A 59 2.06 -19.34 -2.06
C ARG A 59 1.48 -19.75 -0.70
N CYS A 60 2.07 -19.32 0.42
CA CYS A 60 1.54 -19.59 1.76
C CYS A 60 0.16 -18.95 1.97
N VAL A 61 -0.02 -17.70 1.56
CA VAL A 61 -1.31 -16.98 1.68
C VAL A 61 -2.36 -17.53 0.71
N ARG A 62 -1.96 -17.97 -0.49
CA ARG A 62 -2.85 -18.73 -1.39
C ARG A 62 -3.27 -20.08 -0.78
N ASN A 63 -2.39 -20.75 -0.04
CA ASN A 63 -2.71 -22.01 0.64
C ASN A 63 -3.56 -21.81 1.92
N LEU A 64 -3.73 -20.59 2.42
CA LEU A 64 -4.70 -20.24 3.48
C LEU A 64 -6.16 -20.41 3.02
N GLU A 65 -6.36 -20.93 1.81
CA GLU A 65 -7.59 -21.54 1.30
C GLU A 65 -8.15 -22.65 2.19
N CYS A 66 -7.36 -23.30 3.06
CA CYS A 66 -7.86 -24.26 4.04
C CYS A 66 -8.42 -23.64 5.33
N ASP A 67 -8.49 -22.31 5.42
CA ASP A 67 -9.05 -21.58 6.55
C ASP A 67 -8.28 -21.78 7.88
N ASP A 68 -7.01 -22.18 7.82
CA ASP A 68 -6.19 -22.53 8.98
C ASP A 68 -4.86 -21.74 9.01
N PHE A 69 -4.69 -20.92 10.05
CA PHE A 69 -3.49 -20.12 10.29
C PHE A 69 -2.26 -20.96 10.66
N ASP A 70 -2.42 -22.20 11.15
CA ASP A 70 -1.28 -23.05 11.49
C ASP A 70 -0.45 -23.40 10.23
N SER A 71 -1.06 -23.34 9.05
CA SER A 71 -0.38 -23.47 7.74
C SER A 71 0.70 -22.40 7.48
N LEU A 72 0.66 -21.26 8.16
CA LEU A 72 1.66 -20.19 8.03
C LEU A 72 2.95 -20.45 8.83
N ALA A 73 2.91 -21.42 9.77
CA ALA A 73 4.00 -21.73 10.68
C ALA A 73 4.54 -20.48 11.40
N LEU A 74 3.64 -19.67 11.97
CA LEU A 74 4.00 -18.46 12.72
C LEU A 74 4.49 -18.82 14.13
N ASP A 75 5.57 -18.20 14.59
CA ASP A 75 5.91 -18.26 16.02
C ASP A 75 4.94 -17.41 16.88
N SER A 76 5.09 -17.47 18.21
CA SER A 76 4.18 -16.75 19.12
C SER A 76 4.25 -15.23 18.99
N LEU A 77 5.40 -14.67 18.63
CA LEU A 77 5.59 -13.24 18.45
C LEU A 77 5.00 -12.79 17.11
N GLU A 78 5.30 -13.52 16.03
CA GLU A 78 4.70 -13.31 14.71
C GLU A 78 3.17 -13.38 14.77
N TRP A 79 2.61 -14.32 15.53
CA TRP A 79 1.17 -14.45 15.74
C TRP A 79 0.56 -13.24 16.44
N LEU A 80 1.17 -12.80 17.55
CA LEU A 80 0.70 -11.65 18.32
C LEU A 80 0.77 -10.36 17.50
N ASP A 81 1.84 -10.19 16.74
CA ASP A 81 2.05 -9.04 15.89
C ASP A 81 1.05 -8.99 14.73
N LEU A 82 0.76 -10.12 14.09
CA LEU A 82 -0.26 -10.20 13.05
C LEU A 82 -1.64 -9.84 13.61
N ALA A 83 -2.03 -10.44 14.74
CA ALA A 83 -3.30 -10.14 15.41
C ALA A 83 -3.40 -8.66 15.80
N THR A 84 -2.32 -8.08 16.32
CA THR A 84 -2.25 -6.65 16.66
C THR A 84 -2.40 -5.77 15.43
N THR A 85 -1.72 -6.12 14.32
CA THR A 85 -1.80 -5.39 13.05
C THR A 85 -3.25 -5.37 12.53
N VAL A 86 -3.95 -6.51 12.58
CA VAL A 86 -5.36 -6.62 12.21
C VAL A 86 -6.24 -5.80 13.15
N ALA A 87 -6.11 -5.98 14.47
CA ALA A 87 -6.90 -5.26 15.45
C ALA A 87 -6.77 -3.73 15.30
N VAL A 88 -5.57 -3.24 15.01
CA VAL A 88 -5.29 -1.82 14.81
C VAL A 88 -5.79 -1.33 13.46
N GLN A 89 -5.52 -2.05 12.35
CA GLN A 89 -6.01 -1.65 11.02
C GLN A 89 -7.54 -1.53 11.01
N PHE A 90 -8.22 -2.53 11.57
CA PHE A 90 -9.68 -2.56 11.64
C PHE A 90 -10.23 -1.89 12.90
N GLN A 91 -9.44 -1.23 13.76
CA GLN A 91 -9.94 -0.54 14.97
C GLN A 91 -10.86 -1.42 15.84
N LEU A 92 -10.54 -2.70 16.03
CA LEU A 92 -11.41 -3.68 16.70
C LEU A 92 -11.55 -3.45 18.22
N HIS A 93 -10.59 -2.75 18.82
CA HIS A 93 -10.58 -2.39 20.24
C HIS A 93 -11.79 -1.50 20.63
N GLU A 94 -12.33 -0.72 19.68
CA GLU A 94 -13.53 0.11 19.89
C GLU A 94 -14.77 -0.71 20.26
N THR A 95 -14.78 -2.01 19.92
CA THR A 95 -15.90 -2.93 20.20
C THR A 95 -15.47 -4.16 20.99
N GLY A 96 -14.21 -4.25 21.42
CA GLY A 96 -13.65 -5.40 22.13
C GLY A 96 -13.60 -6.72 21.34
N HIS A 97 -13.66 -6.65 20.00
CA HIS A 97 -13.65 -7.85 19.13
C HIS A 97 -12.22 -8.33 18.81
N ASP A 98 -11.21 -7.55 19.18
CA ASP A 98 -9.79 -7.93 19.15
C ASP A 98 -9.47 -9.13 20.05
N ALA A 99 -10.21 -9.30 21.15
CA ALA A 99 -10.06 -10.43 22.07
C ALA A 99 -10.29 -11.81 21.41
N ALA A 100 -11.03 -11.85 20.30
CA ALA A 100 -11.33 -13.09 19.56
C ALA A 100 -10.21 -13.52 18.60
N LEU A 101 -9.25 -12.64 18.28
CA LEU A 101 -8.24 -12.93 17.25
C LEU A 101 -7.23 -13.98 17.73
N ILE A 102 -6.58 -13.76 18.88
CA ILE A 102 -5.49 -14.62 19.36
C ILE A 102 -5.95 -16.07 19.64
N PRO A 103 -7.12 -16.32 20.26
CA PRO A 103 -7.58 -17.69 20.50
C PRO A 103 -7.98 -18.45 19.24
N SER A 104 -8.34 -17.74 18.16
CA SER A 104 -8.83 -18.37 16.93
C SER A 104 -7.71 -18.62 15.92
N ARG A 105 -7.58 -19.87 15.49
CA ARG A 105 -6.67 -20.28 14.40
C ARG A 105 -7.35 -20.32 13.03
N GLN A 106 -8.57 -19.80 12.90
CA GLN A 106 -9.32 -19.81 11.65
C GLN A 106 -9.46 -18.42 11.03
N LEU A 107 -9.26 -18.33 9.72
CA LEU A 107 -9.40 -17.06 8.97
C LEU A 107 -10.86 -16.59 8.96
N SER A 108 -11.82 -17.51 8.81
CA SER A 108 -13.26 -17.26 8.85
C SER A 108 -13.69 -16.59 10.14
N ALA A 109 -13.22 -17.08 11.28
CA ALA A 109 -13.50 -16.48 12.59
C ALA A 109 -12.90 -15.06 12.72
N TRP A 110 -11.73 -14.78 12.13
CA TRP A 110 -11.19 -13.43 12.08
C TRP A 110 -12.06 -12.51 11.20
N ILE A 111 -12.55 -13.02 10.06
CA ILE A 111 -13.46 -12.29 9.17
C ILE A 111 -14.78 -11.98 9.90
N GLU A 112 -15.37 -12.94 10.60
CA GLU A 112 -16.60 -12.76 11.37
C GLU A 112 -16.42 -11.70 12.45
N SER A 113 -15.34 -11.79 13.25
CA SER A 113 -15.00 -10.79 14.28
C SER A 113 -14.88 -9.37 13.70
N ILE A 114 -14.23 -9.22 12.53
CA ILE A 114 -14.13 -7.94 11.84
C ILE A 114 -15.52 -7.45 11.42
N LEU A 115 -16.34 -8.28 10.79
CA LEU A 115 -17.68 -7.90 10.31
C LEU A 115 -18.60 -7.50 11.46
N GLU A 116 -18.61 -8.25 12.57
CA GLU A 116 -19.38 -7.93 13.77
C GLU A 116 -18.92 -6.60 14.38
N SER A 117 -17.61 -6.40 14.49
CA SER A 117 -17.03 -5.14 14.96
C SER A 117 -17.42 -3.96 14.08
N ARG A 118 -17.35 -4.12 12.74
CA ARG A 118 -17.71 -3.04 11.80
C ARG A 118 -19.21 -2.78 11.74
N ALA A 119 -20.06 -3.77 12.02
CA ALA A 119 -21.49 -3.55 12.17
C ALA A 119 -21.81 -2.67 13.39
N ALA A 120 -21.01 -2.78 14.45
CA ALA A 120 -21.17 -1.97 15.66
C ALA A 120 -20.44 -0.62 15.60
N HIS A 121 -19.27 -0.55 14.94
CA HIS A 121 -18.43 0.66 14.89
C HIS A 121 -17.62 0.76 13.59
N ASP A 122 -18.04 1.62 12.65
CA ASP A 122 -17.38 1.85 11.36
C ASP A 122 -17.01 3.33 11.12
N GLN A 123 -16.46 3.98 12.15
CA GLN A 123 -16.10 5.40 12.08
C GLN A 123 -14.71 5.66 11.51
N ALA A 124 -13.79 4.70 11.60
CA ALA A 124 -12.41 4.88 11.17
C ALA A 124 -11.72 3.58 10.71
N LEU A 125 -10.67 3.74 9.90
CA LEU A 125 -9.81 2.68 9.40
C LEU A 125 -8.33 3.10 9.47
N GLY A 126 -7.47 2.17 9.90
CA GLY A 126 -6.03 2.38 10.07
C GLY A 126 -5.20 1.87 8.90
N PHE A 127 -4.11 2.57 8.58
CA PHE A 127 -3.15 2.17 7.56
C PHE A 127 -1.71 2.33 8.08
N PHE A 128 -0.91 1.28 7.91
CA PHE A 128 0.51 1.34 8.26
C PHE A 128 1.33 1.92 7.11
N THR A 129 2.31 2.75 7.47
CA THR A 129 3.26 3.37 6.54
C THR A 129 4.66 2.92 6.90
N SER A 130 5.49 2.55 5.94
CA SER A 130 6.93 2.46 6.16
C SER A 130 7.42 3.86 6.53
N GLY A 131 7.77 4.11 7.79
CA GLY A 131 8.25 5.42 8.26
C GLY A 131 9.74 5.62 7.98
N SER A 132 10.25 6.85 8.12
CA SER A 132 11.68 7.19 7.96
C SER A 132 12.60 6.50 8.97
N THR A 133 12.08 6.18 10.15
CA THR A 133 12.82 5.53 11.24
C THR A 133 12.78 4.01 11.16
N GLY A 134 12.04 3.43 10.20
CA GLY A 134 11.86 1.98 10.07
C GLY A 134 10.74 1.37 10.90
N GLN A 135 10.20 2.10 11.88
CA GLN A 135 8.99 1.68 12.59
C GLN A 135 7.77 2.11 11.78
N PRO A 136 6.84 1.18 11.48
CA PRO A 136 5.63 1.54 10.76
C PRO A 136 4.80 2.57 11.55
N LYS A 137 4.45 3.71 10.92
CA LYS A 137 3.55 4.69 11.52
C LYS A 137 2.11 4.39 11.11
N LEU A 138 1.22 4.31 12.09
CA LEU A 138 -0.22 4.19 11.87
C LEU A 138 -0.82 5.54 11.45
N CYS A 139 -1.58 5.54 10.36
CA CYS A 139 -2.41 6.65 9.91
C CYS A 139 -3.87 6.22 9.98
N VAL A 140 -4.66 6.88 10.84
CA VAL A 140 -6.09 6.58 10.99
C VAL A 140 -6.90 7.59 10.18
N HIS A 141 -7.79 7.09 9.32
CA HIS A 141 -8.71 7.89 8.53
C HIS A 141 -10.13 7.69 9.02
N GLN A 142 -10.90 8.77 9.07
CA GLN A 142 -12.34 8.66 9.27
C GLN A 142 -12.98 8.02 8.04
N THR A 143 -13.88 7.04 8.23
CA THR A 143 -14.51 6.33 7.11
C THR A 143 -15.27 7.28 6.20
N ALA A 144 -15.92 8.32 6.76
CA ALA A 144 -16.61 9.35 6.00
C ALA A 144 -15.68 10.13 5.03
N HIS A 145 -14.40 10.27 5.37
CA HIS A 145 -13.41 10.91 4.50
C HIS A 145 -13.07 10.04 3.29
N LEU A 146 -12.92 8.74 3.52
CA LEU A 146 -12.66 7.75 2.47
C LEU A 146 -13.87 7.62 1.54
N GLU A 147 -15.08 7.63 2.09
CA GLU A 147 -16.36 7.63 1.36
C GLU A 147 -16.50 8.83 0.42
N GLN A 148 -16.15 10.01 0.90
CA GLN A 148 -16.15 11.24 0.10
C GLN A 148 -15.21 11.13 -1.11
N GLU A 149 -14.04 10.51 -0.93
CA GLU A 149 -13.06 10.28 -1.99
C GLU A 149 -13.57 9.29 -3.04
N ILE A 150 -14.00 8.10 -2.61
CA ILE A 150 -14.50 7.08 -3.54
C ILE A 150 -15.80 7.53 -4.23
N GLY A 151 -16.63 8.37 -3.59
CA GLY A 151 -17.81 8.97 -4.21
C GLY A 151 -17.46 9.91 -5.38
N PHE A 152 -16.40 10.71 -5.22
CA PHE A 152 -15.86 11.52 -6.32
C PHE A 152 -15.37 10.63 -7.46
N PHE A 153 -14.55 9.61 -7.15
CA PHE A 153 -13.99 8.74 -8.19
C PHE A 153 -15.02 7.84 -8.86
N ALA A 154 -16.06 7.38 -8.14
CA ALA A 154 -17.20 6.67 -8.72
C ALA A 154 -17.88 7.52 -9.81
N THR A 155 -18.05 8.82 -9.56
CA THR A 155 -18.59 9.76 -10.55
C THR A 155 -17.63 9.99 -11.71
N LEU A 156 -16.33 10.19 -11.44
CA LEU A 156 -15.32 10.47 -12.45
C LEU A 156 -15.07 9.28 -13.41
N LEU A 157 -15.14 8.05 -12.88
CA LEU A 157 -14.88 6.83 -13.64
C LEU A 157 -16.13 6.35 -14.40
N GLY A 158 -17.33 6.74 -13.96
CA GLY A 158 -18.59 6.33 -14.55
C GLY A 158 -18.80 4.82 -14.51
N ASP A 159 -19.63 4.30 -15.41
CA ASP A 159 -19.95 2.87 -15.48
C ASP A 159 -18.72 2.08 -15.92
N ARG A 160 -18.16 1.29 -15.01
CA ARG A 160 -17.05 0.36 -15.29
C ARG A 160 -17.53 -1.08 -15.19
N ARG A 161 -16.91 -1.97 -15.97
CA ARG A 161 -17.25 -3.40 -16.02
C ARG A 161 -16.74 -4.15 -14.80
N ARG A 162 -15.48 -3.91 -14.45
CA ARG A 162 -14.71 -4.60 -13.39
C ARG A 162 -13.39 -3.89 -13.16
N ILE A 163 -12.73 -4.23 -12.06
CA ILE A 163 -11.38 -3.75 -11.73
C ILE A 163 -10.37 -4.89 -11.90
N LEU A 164 -9.31 -4.63 -12.65
CA LEU A 164 -8.12 -5.48 -12.73
C LEU A 164 -7.06 -4.91 -11.78
N ARG A 165 -6.89 -5.52 -10.60
CA ARG A 165 -5.99 -4.99 -9.54
C ARG A 165 -4.58 -5.55 -9.65
N ALA A 166 -3.59 -4.67 -9.87
CA ALA A 166 -2.17 -4.98 -9.81
C ALA A 166 -1.50 -4.45 -8.53
N VAL A 167 -2.28 -4.08 -7.52
CA VAL A 167 -1.82 -3.53 -6.24
C VAL A 167 -2.53 -4.24 -5.08
N PRO A 168 -1.88 -4.37 -3.91
CA PRO A 168 -2.51 -4.94 -2.72
C PRO A 168 -3.51 -3.96 -2.11
N SER A 169 -4.55 -4.48 -1.46
CA SER A 169 -5.67 -3.71 -0.92
C SER A 169 -5.50 -3.23 0.53
N HIS A 170 -4.47 -3.70 1.25
CA HIS A 170 -4.22 -3.28 2.64
C HIS A 170 -3.59 -1.88 2.80
N HIS A 171 -3.05 -1.30 1.72
CA HIS A 171 -2.58 0.09 1.69
C HIS A 171 -3.68 1.04 1.20
N ILE A 172 -3.62 2.32 1.57
CA ILE A 172 -4.67 3.32 1.30
C ILE A 172 -5.16 3.32 -0.16
N TYR A 173 -4.24 3.28 -1.13
CA TYR A 173 -4.56 3.30 -2.56
C TYR A 173 -5.35 2.04 -2.98
N GLY A 174 -4.85 0.86 -2.63
CA GLY A 174 -5.59 -0.37 -2.94
C GLY A 174 -6.86 -0.52 -2.12
N CYS A 175 -6.92 0.00 -0.91
CA CYS A 175 -8.12 -0.03 -0.08
C CYS A 175 -9.23 0.79 -0.73
N LEU A 176 -8.94 2.03 -1.14
CA LEU A 176 -9.89 2.89 -1.82
C LEU A 176 -10.36 2.28 -3.15
N PHE A 177 -9.42 1.84 -4.00
CA PHE A 177 -9.75 1.50 -5.39
C PHE A 177 -9.94 0.01 -5.69
N ALA A 178 -9.53 -0.90 -4.81
CA ALA A 178 -9.73 -2.35 -4.97
C ALA A 178 -10.59 -3.01 -3.88
N PHE A 179 -10.93 -2.28 -2.81
CA PHE A 179 -11.82 -2.77 -1.75
C PHE A 179 -13.10 -1.94 -1.64
N MET A 180 -13.00 -0.62 -1.42
CA MET A 180 -14.18 0.23 -1.20
C MET A 180 -14.94 0.58 -2.49
N LEU A 181 -14.25 1.16 -3.49
CA LEU A 181 -14.84 1.59 -4.75
C LEU A 181 -15.59 0.46 -5.50
N PRO A 182 -15.01 -0.74 -5.73
CA PRO A 182 -15.73 -1.78 -6.48
C PRO A 182 -16.97 -2.27 -5.76
N ALA A 183 -16.94 -2.34 -4.42
CA ALA A 183 -18.11 -2.71 -3.63
C ALA A 183 -19.21 -1.64 -3.70
N GLN A 184 -18.85 -0.35 -3.69
CA GLN A 184 -19.79 0.75 -3.91
C GLN A 184 -20.41 0.72 -5.32
N LEU A 185 -19.61 0.40 -6.34
CA LEU A 185 -20.06 0.30 -7.73
C LEU A 185 -20.78 -1.02 -8.04
N GLY A 186 -20.70 -2.03 -7.17
CA GLY A 186 -21.26 -3.36 -7.42
C GLY A 186 -20.54 -4.13 -8.53
N ILE A 187 -19.24 -3.89 -8.74
CA ILE A 187 -18.46 -4.48 -9.84
C ILE A 187 -17.41 -5.48 -9.32
N PRO A 188 -17.09 -6.54 -10.08
CA PRO A 188 -16.13 -7.53 -9.64
C PRO A 188 -14.69 -7.01 -9.72
N VAL A 189 -13.83 -7.59 -8.86
CA VAL A 189 -12.39 -7.33 -8.83
C VAL A 189 -11.65 -8.60 -9.21
N LEU A 190 -10.68 -8.49 -10.10
CA LEU A 190 -9.78 -9.58 -10.48
C LEU A 190 -8.36 -9.24 -10.07
N ASP A 191 -7.75 -10.10 -9.27
CA ASP A 191 -6.35 -10.00 -8.90
C ASP A 191 -5.46 -10.42 -10.06
N ILE A 192 -4.64 -9.50 -10.55
CA ILE A 192 -3.73 -9.71 -11.67
C ILE A 192 -2.26 -9.59 -11.26
N ARG A 193 -1.96 -9.51 -9.95
CA ARG A 193 -0.59 -9.28 -9.44
C ARG A 193 0.41 -10.37 -9.83
N THR A 194 -0.07 -11.60 -10.03
CA THR A 194 0.78 -12.74 -10.44
C THR A 194 0.81 -12.99 -11.94
N ASN A 195 0.12 -12.16 -12.72
CA ASN A 195 0.05 -12.30 -14.17
C ASN A 195 1.12 -11.44 -14.84
N LEU A 196 1.53 -11.81 -16.06
CA LEU A 196 2.41 -10.99 -16.86
C LEU A 196 1.70 -9.68 -17.26
N PRO A 197 2.20 -8.48 -16.88
CA PRO A 197 1.46 -7.22 -17.04
C PRO A 197 0.98 -6.96 -18.48
N GLY A 198 1.87 -7.14 -19.47
CA GLY A 198 1.52 -6.93 -20.88
C GLY A 198 0.49 -7.94 -21.42
N ALA A 199 0.45 -9.16 -20.88
CA ALA A 199 -0.55 -10.14 -21.27
C ALA A 199 -1.95 -9.76 -20.78
N ILE A 200 -2.05 -9.24 -19.55
CA ILE A 200 -3.32 -8.79 -19.00
C ILE A 200 -3.85 -7.56 -19.71
N LEU A 201 -3.00 -6.56 -20.01
CA LEU A 201 -3.44 -5.39 -20.77
C LEU A 201 -3.97 -5.75 -22.17
N ARG A 202 -3.42 -6.79 -22.83
CA ARG A 202 -3.97 -7.30 -24.10
C ARG A 202 -5.34 -7.96 -23.96
N GLN A 203 -5.63 -8.55 -22.80
CA GLN A 203 -6.89 -9.25 -22.52
C GLN A 203 -7.95 -8.36 -21.87
N ALA A 204 -7.57 -7.15 -21.44
CA ALA A 204 -8.49 -6.14 -20.94
C ALA A 204 -9.53 -5.79 -22.02
N ARG A 205 -10.77 -5.59 -21.57
CA ARG A 205 -11.95 -5.36 -22.41
C ARG A 205 -12.48 -3.94 -22.19
N PRO A 206 -13.22 -3.36 -23.14
CA PRO A 206 -13.89 -2.07 -22.94
C PRO A 206 -14.68 -2.05 -21.62
N GLY A 207 -14.54 -0.94 -20.89
CA GLY A 207 -15.09 -0.76 -19.55
C GLY A 207 -14.24 -1.32 -18.41
N ASP A 208 -13.16 -2.06 -18.68
CA ASP A 208 -12.23 -2.51 -17.62
C ASP A 208 -11.46 -1.30 -17.04
N LEU A 209 -11.36 -1.25 -15.72
CA LEU A 209 -10.48 -0.33 -14.99
C LEU A 209 -9.22 -1.09 -14.55
N VAL A 210 -8.06 -0.68 -15.03
CA VAL A 210 -6.76 -1.27 -14.64
C VAL A 210 -6.16 -0.44 -13.53
N LEU A 211 -6.10 -1.02 -12.33
CA LEU A 211 -5.52 -0.39 -11.15
C LEU A 211 -4.05 -0.81 -11.01
N GLY A 212 -3.13 0.10 -11.31
CA GLY A 212 -1.69 -0.17 -11.26
C GLY A 212 -0.87 0.96 -10.65
N HIS A 213 0.46 0.83 -10.78
CA HIS A 213 1.45 1.83 -10.43
C HIS A 213 2.43 2.00 -11.62
N PRO A 214 3.25 3.07 -11.68
CA PRO A 214 4.08 3.34 -12.85
C PRO A 214 4.98 2.17 -13.28
N ALA A 215 5.62 1.47 -12.34
CA ALA A 215 6.46 0.31 -12.68
C ALA A 215 5.67 -0.88 -13.28
N PHE A 216 4.41 -1.11 -12.87
CA PHE A 216 3.55 -2.12 -13.50
C PHE A 216 3.29 -1.78 -14.97
N PHE A 217 2.92 -0.53 -15.25
CA PHE A 217 2.65 -0.08 -16.62
C PHE A 217 3.92 0.00 -17.47
N ASP A 218 5.07 0.36 -16.88
CA ASP A 218 6.36 0.28 -17.55
C ASP A 218 6.64 -1.15 -18.02
N LEU A 219 6.54 -2.13 -17.12
CA LEU A 219 6.72 -3.54 -17.46
C LEU A 219 5.72 -4.00 -18.53
N ALA A 220 4.46 -3.56 -18.44
CA ALA A 220 3.45 -3.93 -19.42
C ALA A 220 3.79 -3.43 -20.83
N THR A 221 4.26 -2.18 -20.94
CA THR A 221 4.55 -1.52 -22.24
C THR A 221 5.84 -1.99 -22.92
N ARG A 222 6.70 -2.77 -22.23
CA ARG A 222 7.91 -3.38 -22.79
C ARG A 222 7.61 -4.41 -23.88
N ALA A 223 6.46 -5.08 -23.79
CA ALA A 223 5.97 -5.95 -24.84
C ALA A 223 5.07 -5.20 -25.82
N ALA A 224 5.00 -5.67 -27.07
CA ALA A 224 3.98 -5.20 -28.01
C ALA A 224 2.58 -5.52 -27.46
N LEU A 225 1.73 -4.50 -27.36
CA LEU A 225 0.33 -4.64 -27.01
C LEU A 225 -0.48 -3.50 -27.64
N THR A 226 -1.77 -3.74 -27.80
CA THR A 226 -2.75 -2.71 -28.14
C THR A 226 -3.89 -2.84 -27.13
N MET A 227 -4.13 -1.79 -26.36
CA MET A 227 -5.25 -1.71 -25.43
C MET A 227 -6.54 -1.49 -26.22
N GLN A 228 -7.62 -2.11 -25.75
CA GLN A 228 -8.94 -1.88 -26.31
C GLN A 228 -9.45 -0.48 -25.92
N PRO A 229 -10.29 0.16 -26.75
CA PRO A 229 -10.95 1.41 -26.38
C PRO A 229 -11.73 1.28 -25.07
N ASP A 230 -11.87 2.38 -24.32
CA ASP A 230 -12.58 2.44 -23.04
C ASP A 230 -11.99 1.56 -21.92
N VAL A 231 -10.76 1.05 -22.08
CA VAL A 231 -9.95 0.57 -20.96
C VAL A 231 -9.30 1.77 -20.28
N VAL A 232 -9.61 1.99 -19.00
CA VAL A 232 -9.07 3.11 -18.22
C VAL A 232 -7.93 2.61 -17.35
N ALA A 233 -6.78 3.29 -17.41
CA ALA A 233 -5.66 3.04 -16.51
C ALA A 233 -5.71 4.02 -15.33
N LEU A 234 -5.57 3.51 -14.12
CA LEU A 234 -5.43 4.31 -12.91
C LEU A 234 -4.06 4.06 -12.29
N THR A 235 -3.34 5.14 -11.99
CA THR A 235 -2.00 5.07 -11.40
C THR A 235 -1.83 6.02 -10.23
N SER A 236 -1.03 5.61 -9.26
CA SER A 236 -0.67 6.40 -8.08
C SER A 236 0.61 5.81 -7.48
N THR A 237 0.84 6.02 -6.19
CA THR A 237 2.00 5.56 -5.40
C THR A 237 3.32 6.24 -5.74
N SER A 238 3.58 6.60 -6.99
CA SER A 238 4.77 7.35 -7.40
C SER A 238 4.45 8.27 -8.57
N PRO A 239 5.26 9.33 -8.81
CA PRO A 239 5.12 10.14 -10.00
C PRO A 239 5.20 9.27 -11.26
N CYS A 240 4.24 9.42 -12.17
CA CYS A 240 4.23 8.72 -13.44
C CYS A 240 5.16 9.43 -14.44
N PRO A 241 6.25 8.78 -14.93
CA PRO A 241 7.21 9.43 -15.82
C PRO A 241 6.57 9.86 -17.15
N PRO A 242 6.89 11.04 -17.71
CA PRO A 242 6.30 11.51 -18.98
C PRO A 242 6.43 10.51 -20.14
N LEU A 243 7.56 9.79 -20.23
CA LEU A 243 7.77 8.77 -21.24
C LEU A 243 6.79 7.58 -21.10
N LEU A 244 6.33 7.28 -19.89
CA LEU A 244 5.35 6.22 -19.67
C LEU A 244 3.96 6.62 -20.17
N TRP A 245 3.56 7.89 -19.98
CA TRP A 245 2.32 8.43 -20.57
C TRP A 245 2.32 8.28 -22.09
N GLN A 246 3.41 8.69 -22.74
CA GLN A 246 3.56 8.58 -24.18
C GLN A 246 3.47 7.11 -24.64
N ARG A 247 4.22 6.20 -24.00
CA ARG A 247 4.19 4.78 -24.36
C ARG A 247 2.80 4.18 -24.20
N LEU A 248 2.07 4.49 -23.11
CA LEU A 248 0.71 3.98 -22.94
C LEU A 248 -0.24 4.52 -24.02
N ALA A 249 -0.13 5.79 -24.39
CA ALA A 249 -0.90 6.37 -25.49
C ALA A 249 -0.59 5.66 -26.82
N GLU A 250 0.68 5.40 -27.13
CA GLU A 250 1.11 4.62 -28.31
C GLU A 250 0.60 3.17 -28.29
N ARG A 251 0.36 2.61 -27.09
CA ARG A 251 -0.28 1.30 -26.90
C ARG A 251 -1.81 1.36 -26.94
N GLY A 252 -2.42 2.50 -27.26
CA GLY A 252 -3.88 2.64 -27.38
C GLY A 252 -4.61 2.96 -26.07
N CYS A 253 -3.90 3.35 -25.01
CA CYS A 253 -4.54 3.84 -23.79
C CYS A 253 -5.16 5.21 -24.05
N THR A 254 -6.49 5.29 -24.11
CA THR A 254 -7.22 6.54 -24.37
C THR A 254 -7.41 7.40 -23.12
N ARG A 255 -7.27 6.81 -21.93
CA ARG A 255 -7.48 7.49 -20.65
C ARG A 255 -6.61 6.89 -19.55
N LEU A 256 -5.63 7.67 -19.09
CA LEU A 256 -4.82 7.40 -17.91
C LEU A 256 -5.11 8.48 -16.87
N ILE A 257 -5.45 8.08 -15.66
CA ILE A 257 -5.65 8.97 -14.53
C ILE A 257 -4.50 8.73 -13.54
N GLU A 258 -3.81 9.80 -13.16
CA GLU A 258 -2.81 9.76 -12.08
C GLU A 258 -3.35 10.47 -10.85
N ILE A 259 -3.24 9.82 -9.69
CA ILE A 259 -3.65 10.36 -8.39
C ILE A 259 -2.42 10.69 -7.56
N TYR A 260 -2.35 11.95 -7.11
CA TYR A 260 -1.41 12.43 -6.11
C TYR A 260 -2.02 12.30 -4.71
N GLY A 261 -1.26 11.74 -3.78
CA GLY A 261 -1.69 11.51 -2.41
C GLY A 261 -0.64 10.80 -1.56
N SER A 262 -0.98 10.53 -0.31
CA SER A 262 -0.14 9.75 0.61
C SER A 262 -0.99 8.92 1.57
N SER A 263 -0.36 8.03 2.34
CA SER A 263 -1.04 7.28 3.39
C SER A 263 -1.66 8.16 4.48
N GLU A 264 -1.06 9.32 4.75
CA GLU A 264 -1.56 10.31 5.72
C GLU A 264 -2.74 11.12 5.18
N THR A 265 -2.83 11.32 3.86
CA THR A 265 -3.75 12.29 3.24
C THR A 265 -4.81 11.65 2.36
N ALA A 266 -4.69 10.36 2.05
CA ALA A 266 -5.39 9.71 0.95
C ALA A 266 -5.15 10.49 -0.36
N GLY A 267 -6.12 10.59 -1.26
CA GLY A 267 -6.00 11.41 -2.47
C GLY A 267 -6.02 12.90 -2.14
N ILE A 268 -5.08 13.65 -2.70
CA ILE A 268 -5.03 15.13 -2.68
C ILE A 268 -5.53 15.70 -4.01
N GLY A 269 -5.04 15.16 -5.12
CA GLY A 269 -5.35 15.67 -6.44
C GLY A 269 -5.18 14.62 -7.53
N TRP A 270 -5.62 14.95 -8.73
CA TRP A 270 -5.57 14.03 -9.87
C TRP A 270 -5.30 14.78 -11.17
N ARG A 271 -4.85 14.05 -12.20
CA ARG A 271 -4.63 14.57 -13.55
C ARG A 271 -4.79 13.49 -14.61
N GLU A 272 -4.98 13.91 -15.86
CA GLU A 272 -5.11 13.02 -17.03
C GLU A 272 -4.08 13.32 -18.13
N ALA A 273 -3.10 14.20 -17.84
CA ALA A 273 -2.00 14.49 -18.75
C ALA A 273 -0.68 14.66 -17.99
N ALA A 274 0.42 14.22 -18.62
CA ALA A 274 1.75 14.16 -18.04
C ALA A 274 2.28 15.52 -17.57
N ASP A 275 1.98 16.56 -18.33
CA ASP A 275 2.44 17.94 -18.13
C ASP A 275 1.39 18.82 -17.43
N ALA A 276 0.17 18.34 -17.25
CA ALA A 276 -0.85 19.05 -16.49
C ALA A 276 -0.51 19.11 -14.98
N PRO A 277 -0.83 20.22 -14.31
CA PRO A 277 -0.84 20.25 -12.85
C PRO A 277 -1.92 19.30 -12.31
N PHE A 278 -1.77 18.85 -11.07
CA PHE A 278 -2.80 18.11 -10.36
C PHE A 278 -3.94 19.05 -9.98
N ALA A 279 -5.16 18.70 -10.37
CA ALA A 279 -6.37 19.34 -9.87
C ALA A 279 -6.69 18.79 -8.47
N LEU A 280 -6.87 19.68 -7.50
CA LEU A 280 -7.30 19.32 -6.15
C LEU A 280 -8.66 18.62 -6.19
N LEU A 281 -8.78 17.53 -5.42
CA LEU A 281 -10.07 16.90 -5.15
C LEU A 281 -11.01 17.90 -4.45
N PRO A 282 -12.34 17.81 -4.67
CA PRO A 282 -13.28 18.88 -4.31
C PRO A 282 -13.30 19.23 -2.82
N TYR A 283 -12.89 18.29 -1.97
CA TYR A 283 -12.81 18.45 -0.52
C TYR A 283 -11.47 18.99 -0.01
N TRP A 284 -10.52 19.32 -0.88
CA TRP A 284 -9.29 20.02 -0.52
C TRP A 284 -9.35 21.47 -0.98
N SER A 285 -8.85 22.39 -0.18
CA SER A 285 -8.52 23.76 -0.58
C SER A 285 -7.15 24.17 -0.04
N ARG A 286 -6.53 25.17 -0.66
CA ARG A 286 -5.28 25.75 -0.17
C ARG A 286 -5.50 26.42 1.18
N ALA A 287 -4.60 26.22 2.14
CA ALA A 287 -4.62 27.00 3.37
C ALA A 287 -4.07 28.42 3.12
N ALA A 288 -4.89 29.45 3.40
CA ALA A 288 -4.55 30.83 3.10
C ALA A 288 -3.30 31.36 3.84
N ASP A 289 -3.04 30.82 5.03
CA ASP A 289 -1.99 31.28 5.96
C ASP A 289 -0.79 30.32 6.03
N ALA A 290 -0.80 29.23 5.28
CA ALA A 290 0.26 28.22 5.31
C ALA A 290 0.48 27.60 3.91
N PRO A 291 1.54 27.97 3.18
CA PRO A 291 1.76 27.52 1.80
C PRO A 291 1.98 26.00 1.66
N ASP A 292 2.47 25.36 2.73
CA ASP A 292 2.74 23.92 2.81
C ASP A 292 1.60 23.15 3.51
N ALA A 293 0.39 23.71 3.52
CA ALA A 293 -0.78 23.06 4.11
C ALA A 293 -2.04 23.20 3.24
N LEU A 294 -2.92 22.21 3.39
CA LEU A 294 -4.26 22.18 2.82
C LEU A 294 -5.31 22.28 3.93
N GLN A 295 -6.52 22.66 3.54
CA GLN A 295 -7.72 22.49 4.35
C GLN A 295 -8.56 21.37 3.76
N ARG A 296 -8.88 20.37 4.58
CA ARG A 296 -9.81 19.29 4.27
C ARG A 296 -11.21 19.70 4.68
N GLN A 297 -12.16 19.75 3.76
CA GLN A 297 -13.57 19.97 4.03
C GLN A 297 -14.29 18.61 4.19
N PRO A 298 -14.64 18.18 5.42
CA PRO A 298 -15.39 16.96 5.62
C PRO A 298 -16.85 17.13 5.18
N THR A 299 -17.55 16.00 4.98
CA THR A 299 -19.01 15.97 4.77
C THR A 299 -19.77 16.44 6.01
N VAL A 300 -19.22 16.15 7.20
CA VAL A 300 -19.76 16.57 8.50
C VAL A 300 -18.61 17.03 9.39
N GLY A 301 -18.79 18.17 10.08
CA GLY A 301 -17.79 18.71 11.00
C GLY A 301 -17.06 19.93 10.43
N VAL A 302 -15.95 20.28 11.08
CA VAL A 302 -15.17 21.48 10.77
C VAL A 302 -14.00 21.19 9.82
N PRO A 303 -13.58 22.16 8.98
CA PRO A 303 -12.40 22.02 8.15
C PRO A 303 -11.16 21.65 8.96
N GLN A 304 -10.37 20.71 8.46
CA GLN A 304 -9.15 20.25 9.12
C GLN A 304 -7.92 20.72 8.36
N ARG A 305 -6.95 21.30 9.06
CA ARG A 305 -5.65 21.63 8.47
C ARG A 305 -4.81 20.37 8.35
N VAL A 306 -4.25 20.15 7.18
CA VAL A 306 -3.39 18.99 6.88
C VAL A 306 -2.12 19.48 6.19
N ALA A 307 -0.96 19.10 6.72
CA ALA A 307 0.32 19.43 6.11
C ALA A 307 0.50 18.65 4.79
N LEU A 308 1.08 19.30 3.79
CA LEU A 308 1.46 18.63 2.55
C LEU A 308 2.64 17.67 2.79
N PRO A 309 2.63 16.47 2.18
CA PRO A 309 3.76 15.55 2.27
C PRO A 309 4.94 15.95 1.39
N ASP A 310 4.72 16.85 0.43
CA ASP A 310 5.67 17.30 -0.57
C ASP A 310 5.64 18.83 -0.71
N ALA A 311 6.79 19.39 -1.09
CA ALA A 311 6.86 20.76 -1.56
C ALA A 311 6.11 20.87 -2.90
N VAL A 312 5.26 21.87 -3.03
CA VAL A 312 4.44 22.10 -4.22
C VAL A 312 4.61 23.51 -4.79
N ALA A 313 4.41 23.65 -6.09
CA ALA A 313 4.21 24.93 -6.76
C ALA A 313 2.73 25.06 -7.13
N TRP A 314 2.05 26.05 -6.55
CA TRP A 314 0.66 26.36 -6.89
C TRP A 314 0.59 27.03 -8.28
N CYS A 315 -0.26 26.50 -9.16
CA CYS A 315 -0.57 27.10 -10.45
C CYS A 315 -1.75 28.07 -10.33
N ASP A 316 -2.73 27.73 -9.49
CA ASP A 316 -3.85 28.56 -9.07
C ASP A 316 -4.43 28.05 -7.73
N GLU A 317 -5.65 28.46 -7.35
CA GLU A 317 -6.31 28.05 -6.10
C GLU A 317 -6.71 26.56 -6.03
N ARG A 318 -6.74 25.86 -7.17
CA ARG A 318 -7.23 24.49 -7.32
C ARG A 318 -6.22 23.57 -8.01
N GLN A 319 -5.09 24.08 -8.47
CA GLN A 319 -4.10 23.33 -9.23
C GLN A 319 -2.70 23.48 -8.66
N LEU A 320 -1.98 22.36 -8.53
CA LEU A 320 -0.61 22.33 -8.02
C LEU A 320 0.31 21.41 -8.83
N ARG A 321 1.60 21.68 -8.76
CA ARG A 321 2.67 20.80 -9.24
C ARG A 321 3.48 20.31 -8.06
N VAL A 322 3.66 18.99 -7.98
CA VAL A 322 4.50 18.36 -6.94
C VAL A 322 5.97 18.51 -7.33
N LEU A 323 6.80 19.00 -6.42
CA LEU A 323 8.23 19.26 -6.67
C LEU A 323 9.11 18.17 -6.05
N LYS A 324 9.07 18.02 -4.72
CA LYS A 324 9.90 17.05 -3.99
C LYS A 324 9.31 16.71 -2.62
N ARG A 325 9.60 15.51 -2.13
CA ARG A 325 9.27 15.06 -0.78
C ARG A 325 9.94 15.91 0.29
N HIS A 326 9.19 16.27 1.34
CA HIS A 326 9.76 17.01 2.47
C HIS A 326 10.71 16.16 3.32
N ASP A 327 10.43 14.86 3.45
CA ASP A 327 11.15 13.94 4.33
C ASP A 327 12.20 13.06 3.60
N GLY A 328 12.47 13.35 2.32
CA GLY A 328 13.48 12.65 1.52
C GLY A 328 13.15 11.23 1.08
N ALA A 329 11.94 10.70 1.33
CA ALA A 329 11.60 9.35 0.84
C ALA A 329 11.48 9.30 -0.69
N VAL A 330 11.70 8.11 -1.25
CA VAL A 330 11.61 7.80 -2.68
C VAL A 330 10.68 6.60 -2.90
N GLN A 331 10.19 6.41 -4.12
CA GLN A 331 9.25 5.34 -4.44
C GLN A 331 9.93 4.28 -5.31
N ILE A 332 10.02 3.05 -4.81
CA ILE A 332 10.74 1.95 -5.48
C ILE A 332 9.78 0.79 -5.66
N GLY A 333 9.42 0.50 -6.92
CA GLY A 333 8.50 -0.59 -7.23
C GLY A 333 7.11 -0.45 -6.58
N GLY A 334 6.66 0.78 -6.29
CA GLY A 334 5.41 1.06 -5.59
C GLY A 334 5.51 1.07 -4.06
N PHE A 335 6.70 0.86 -3.50
CA PHE A 335 6.95 0.93 -2.06
C PHE A 335 7.65 2.24 -1.66
N LYS A 336 7.19 2.83 -0.56
CA LYS A 336 7.79 4.01 0.06
C LYS A 336 9.06 3.60 0.78
N VAL A 337 10.21 4.07 0.28
CA VAL A 337 11.56 3.73 0.76
C VAL A 337 12.29 5.01 1.19
N TYR A 338 13.03 4.95 2.30
CA TYR A 338 13.80 6.08 2.80
C TYR A 338 15.29 5.85 2.58
N PRO A 339 15.96 6.56 1.65
CA PRO A 339 17.38 6.38 1.41
C PRO A 339 18.23 6.56 2.68
N GLU A 340 17.87 7.50 3.56
CA GLU A 340 18.53 7.72 4.84
C GLU A 340 18.43 6.52 5.80
N ARG A 341 17.28 5.83 5.83
CA ARG A 341 17.12 4.59 6.60
C ARG A 341 18.05 3.50 6.08
N VAL A 342 18.11 3.33 4.76
CA VAL A 342 18.99 2.34 4.12
C VAL A 342 20.45 2.68 4.37
N GLN A 343 20.80 3.97 4.33
CA GLN A 343 22.13 4.46 4.67
C GLN A 343 22.49 4.17 6.13
N ALA A 344 21.58 4.44 7.07
CA ALA A 344 21.76 4.14 8.49
C ALA A 344 21.90 2.64 8.75
N CYS A 345 21.14 1.81 8.04
CA CYS A 345 21.27 0.36 8.07
C CYS A 345 22.67 -0.05 7.59
N ILE A 346 23.10 0.35 6.40
CA ILE A 346 24.46 0.03 5.89
C ILE A 346 25.56 0.46 6.86
N ALA A 347 25.41 1.63 7.50
CA ALA A 347 26.38 2.15 8.46
C ALA A 347 26.49 1.33 9.77
N GLN A 348 25.56 0.39 10.02
CA GLN A 348 25.63 -0.53 11.17
C GLN A 348 26.51 -1.76 10.88
N HIS A 349 26.87 -2.02 9.63
CA HIS A 349 27.72 -3.16 9.28
C HIS A 349 29.15 -2.93 9.79
N PRO A 350 29.77 -3.87 10.54
CA PRO A 350 31.09 -3.65 11.17
C PRO A 350 32.23 -3.31 10.19
N GLU A 351 32.16 -3.85 8.97
CA GLU A 351 33.13 -3.59 7.90
C GLU A 351 32.88 -2.27 7.13
N VAL A 352 31.92 -1.45 7.53
CA VAL A 352 31.58 -0.17 6.88
C VAL A 352 31.88 1.00 7.81
N ALA A 353 32.66 1.98 7.34
CA ALA A 353 32.95 3.22 8.08
C ALA A 353 31.94 4.32 7.78
N ALA A 354 31.48 4.42 6.53
CA ALA A 354 30.48 5.39 6.12
C ALA A 354 29.74 4.88 4.89
N ALA A 355 28.51 5.35 4.71
CA ALA A 355 27.73 5.06 3.52
C ALA A 355 26.95 6.28 3.06
N GLN A 356 26.66 6.32 1.76
CA GLN A 356 25.70 7.23 1.18
C GLN A 356 24.76 6.43 0.27
N VAL A 357 23.46 6.70 0.36
CA VAL A 357 22.46 6.01 -0.47
C VAL A 357 21.68 7.03 -1.28
N ARG A 358 21.56 6.76 -2.58
CA ARG A 358 20.82 7.63 -3.51
C ARG A 358 19.88 6.82 -4.39
N PRO A 359 18.74 7.38 -4.79
CA PRO A 359 17.98 6.83 -5.91
C PRO A 359 18.79 6.97 -7.20
N TYR A 360 18.63 6.02 -8.11
CA TYR A 360 19.06 6.13 -9.50
C TYR A 360 18.00 5.50 -10.40
N GLU A 361 18.00 5.90 -11.67
CA GLU A 361 16.99 5.48 -12.64
C GLU A 361 17.58 4.47 -13.64
N ILE A 362 16.85 3.38 -13.89
CA ILE A 362 17.07 2.48 -15.02
C ILE A 362 15.78 2.49 -15.85
N GLY A 363 15.74 3.31 -16.90
CA GLY A 363 14.50 3.54 -17.66
C GLY A 363 13.46 4.31 -16.82
N ALA A 364 12.25 3.78 -16.69
CA ALA A 364 11.21 4.37 -15.82
C ALA A 364 11.26 3.87 -14.37
N ASP A 365 12.25 3.04 -14.04
CA ASP A 365 12.31 2.30 -12.80
C ASP A 365 13.34 2.93 -11.84
N GLN A 366 12.88 3.33 -10.66
CA GLN A 366 13.73 3.90 -9.63
C GLN A 366 14.27 2.78 -8.73
N ARG A 367 15.56 2.81 -8.44
CA ARG A 367 16.27 1.88 -7.55
C ARG A 367 17.21 2.63 -6.63
N LEU A 368 17.71 1.98 -5.59
CA LEU A 368 18.78 2.55 -4.77
C LEU A 368 20.15 2.07 -5.25
N LYS A 369 21.12 2.98 -5.21
CA LYS A 369 22.54 2.66 -5.23
C LYS A 369 23.17 3.14 -3.92
N ALA A 370 24.19 2.42 -3.47
CA ALA A 370 24.93 2.75 -2.27
C ALA A 370 26.40 3.00 -2.61
N PHE A 371 26.97 4.06 -2.04
CA PHE A 371 28.40 4.26 -1.96
C PHE A 371 28.85 3.89 -0.56
N VAL A 372 29.89 3.07 -0.45
CA VAL A 372 30.34 2.52 0.83
C VAL A 372 31.83 2.79 0.99
N VAL A 373 32.19 3.33 2.15
CA VAL A 373 33.57 3.46 2.60
C VAL A 373 33.87 2.30 3.53
N PRO A 374 34.76 1.36 3.16
CA PRO A 374 35.15 0.26 4.03
C PRO A 374 35.76 0.76 5.34
N SER A 375 35.47 0.08 6.45
CA SER A 375 36.13 0.36 7.74
C SER A 375 37.50 -0.29 7.82
N ALA A 376 38.29 0.09 8.82
CA ALA A 376 39.57 -0.55 9.11
C ALA A 376 39.44 -2.04 9.47
N LEU A 377 38.23 -2.52 9.79
CA LEU A 377 37.94 -3.93 10.05
C LEU A 377 37.75 -4.73 8.76
N CYS A 378 37.56 -4.07 7.61
CA CYS A 378 37.36 -4.72 6.33
C CYS A 378 38.70 -5.19 5.74
N VAL A 379 39.02 -6.48 5.90
CA VAL A 379 40.29 -7.05 5.37
C VAL A 379 40.22 -7.29 3.85
N ASP A 380 39.05 -7.69 3.35
CA ASP A 380 38.81 -7.95 1.92
C ASP A 380 37.75 -6.99 1.38
N HIS A 381 38.19 -5.92 0.73
CA HIS A 381 37.28 -4.95 0.13
C HIS A 381 36.53 -5.55 -1.07
N THR A 382 37.11 -6.51 -1.79
CA THR A 382 36.50 -7.04 -3.02
C THR A 382 35.27 -7.89 -2.72
N GLY A 383 35.27 -8.63 -1.61
CA GLY A 383 34.12 -9.39 -1.14
C GLY A 383 33.11 -8.59 -0.30
N LEU A 384 33.43 -7.35 0.10
CA LEU A 384 32.55 -6.53 0.93
C LEU A 384 31.14 -6.33 0.32
N PRO A 385 30.96 -6.06 -0.99
CA PRO A 385 29.63 -5.89 -1.56
C PRO A 385 28.76 -7.15 -1.44
N ALA A 386 29.36 -8.34 -1.56
CA ALA A 386 28.63 -9.60 -1.41
C ALA A 386 28.22 -9.83 0.06
N ARG A 387 29.13 -9.60 1.02
CA ARG A 387 28.83 -9.69 2.46
C ARG A 387 27.79 -8.67 2.90
N LEU A 388 27.92 -7.43 2.42
CA LEU A 388 26.96 -6.37 2.70
C LEU A 388 25.60 -6.68 2.08
N ASN A 389 25.53 -7.22 0.86
CA ASN A 389 24.26 -7.65 0.26
C ASN A 389 23.58 -8.77 1.08
N ALA A 390 24.34 -9.74 1.58
CA ALA A 390 23.81 -10.78 2.47
C ALA A 390 23.26 -10.16 3.76
N TRP A 391 24.04 -9.28 4.40
CA TRP A 391 23.60 -8.59 5.61
C TRP A 391 22.34 -7.74 5.38
N LEU A 392 22.29 -6.95 4.30
CA LEU A 392 21.12 -6.15 3.96
C LEU A 392 19.89 -7.02 3.64
N ALA A 393 20.09 -8.25 3.17
CA ALA A 393 18.99 -9.18 2.93
C ALA A 393 18.28 -9.59 4.23
N ASP A 394 18.98 -9.57 5.36
CA ASP A 394 18.48 -9.90 6.69
C ASP A 394 17.82 -8.70 7.40
N HIS A 395 18.12 -7.46 6.98
CA HIS A 395 17.72 -6.25 7.71
C HIS A 395 16.72 -5.35 6.95
N LEU A 396 16.61 -5.52 5.62
CA LEU A 396 15.82 -4.65 4.76
C LEU A 396 14.86 -5.44 3.87
N ALA A 397 13.69 -4.85 3.59
CA ALA A 397 12.75 -5.41 2.63
C ALA A 397 13.35 -5.40 1.20
N PRO A 398 12.94 -6.30 0.28
CA PRO A 398 13.50 -6.37 -1.07
C PRO A 398 13.53 -5.04 -1.86
N ALA A 399 12.54 -4.17 -1.63
CA ALA A 399 12.46 -2.85 -2.28
C ALA A 399 13.45 -1.81 -1.68
N GLU A 400 13.88 -1.99 -0.44
CA GLU A 400 14.83 -1.09 0.26
C GLU A 400 16.30 -1.43 -0.06
N ARG A 401 16.58 -2.61 -0.65
CA ARG A 401 17.95 -3.07 -0.90
C ARG A 401 18.56 -2.36 -2.11
N PRO A 402 19.74 -1.72 -1.98
CA PRO A 402 20.49 -1.18 -3.10
C PRO A 402 20.78 -2.25 -4.17
N LYS A 403 20.65 -1.88 -5.44
CA LYS A 403 20.96 -2.76 -6.58
C LYS A 403 22.39 -2.62 -7.07
N SER A 404 23.06 -1.54 -6.70
CA SER A 404 24.48 -1.31 -6.94
C SER A 404 25.15 -0.85 -5.65
N ILE A 405 26.33 -1.40 -5.37
CA ILE A 405 27.19 -0.99 -4.26
C ILE A 405 28.54 -0.62 -4.86
N THR A 406 28.89 0.66 -4.76
CA THR A 406 30.17 1.21 -5.18
C THR A 406 31.05 1.39 -3.93
N LEU A 407 32.30 0.96 -4.00
CA LEU A 407 33.26 1.17 -2.92
C LEU A 407 34.18 2.36 -3.21
N GLY A 408 34.54 3.11 -2.18
CA GLY A 408 35.59 4.13 -2.31
C GLY A 408 36.24 4.48 -0.99
N SER A 409 37.29 5.31 -1.05
CA SER A 409 38.07 5.73 0.12
C SER A 409 37.39 6.83 0.94
N SER A 410 36.46 7.58 0.35
CA SER A 410 35.68 8.63 1.02
C SER A 410 34.34 8.84 0.33
N LEU A 411 33.36 9.39 1.07
CA LEU A 411 32.05 9.69 0.49
C LEU A 411 32.17 10.72 -0.65
N PRO A 412 31.40 10.58 -1.75
CA PRO A 412 31.41 11.54 -2.84
C PRO A 412 31.01 12.94 -2.36
N GLN A 413 31.87 13.92 -2.64
CA GLN A 413 31.63 15.33 -2.30
C GLN A 413 31.91 16.22 -3.52
N SER A 414 31.13 17.29 -3.65
CA SER A 414 31.30 18.34 -4.64
C SER A 414 32.47 19.26 -4.23
N ALA A 415 32.94 20.09 -5.17
CA ALA A 415 33.98 21.10 -4.90
C ALA A 415 33.62 22.10 -3.76
N LEU A 416 32.34 22.17 -3.38
CA LEU A 416 31.83 23.00 -2.28
C LEU A 416 31.60 22.20 -0.97
N GLY A 417 32.12 20.97 -0.87
CA GLY A 417 32.02 20.13 0.33
C GLY A 417 30.64 19.50 0.60
N LYS A 418 29.66 19.70 -0.30
CA LYS A 418 28.34 19.04 -0.22
C LYS A 418 28.38 17.66 -0.83
N ALA A 419 27.58 16.73 -0.31
CA ALA A 419 27.51 15.36 -0.81
C ALA A 419 27.16 15.35 -2.32
N ALA A 420 27.97 14.67 -3.13
CA ALA A 420 27.84 14.59 -4.59
C ALA A 420 27.26 13.25 -5.04
N ASP A 421 26.85 13.18 -6.31
CA ASP A 421 26.52 11.90 -6.94
C ASP A 421 27.80 11.18 -7.39
N TRP A 422 27.66 9.89 -7.71
CA TRP A 422 28.71 9.04 -8.25
C TRP A 422 28.15 8.19 -9.39
N GLU A 423 29.00 7.71 -10.29
CA GLU A 423 28.57 6.78 -11.33
C GLU A 423 28.33 5.37 -10.76
#